data_AF-A0A485CR46-F1
#
_entry.id   AF-A0A485CR46-F1
#
_cell.length_a   1.000
_cell.length_b   1.000
_cell.length_c   1.000
_cell.angle_alpha   90.00
_cell.angle_beta   90.00
_cell.angle_gamma   90.00
#
_symmetry.space_group_name_H-M   'P 1'
#
loop_
_entity.id
_entity.type
_entity.pdbx_description
1 polymer ?
#
loop_
_entity_poly.entity_id
_entity_poly.type
_entity_poly.pdbx_seq_one_letter_code
_entity_poly.pdbx_strand_id
1 'polypeptide(L)' 'MRRGHSLNMGVLTEVSNEEELERAIALKAKVVGINNRDLRDMSIDLNRTASWRRAWIMM' A
#
# COMPACT_ATOMS: atom_id res chain seq x y z
N MET A 1 -3.67 6.43 11.03
CA MET A 1 -2.84 5.50 11.82
C MET A 1 -3.04 5.61 13.34
N ARG A 2 -2.91 6.79 13.97
CA ARG A 2 -2.92 6.93 15.46
C ARG A 2 -4.14 6.34 16.19
N ARG A 3 -5.37 6.51 15.67
CA ARG A 3 -6.60 6.00 16.30
C ARG A 3 -6.71 4.47 16.32
N GLY A 4 -6.26 3.78 15.27
CA GLY A 4 -6.29 2.31 15.24
C GLY A 4 -5.34 1.73 16.29
N HIS A 5 -4.13 2.30 16.39
CA HIS A 5 -3.16 1.87 17.40
C HIS A 5 -3.64 2.13 18.84
N SER A 6 -4.33 3.24 19.12
CA SER A 6 -4.88 3.49 20.47
C SER A 6 -5.99 2.51 20.87
N LEU A 7 -6.61 1.84 19.90
CA LEU A 7 -7.62 0.80 20.11
C LEU A 7 -7.03 -0.61 20.08
N ASN A 8 -5.69 -0.74 20.09
CA ASN A 8 -4.99 -2.01 19.93
C ASN A 8 -5.36 -2.77 18.64
N MET A 9 -5.69 -2.04 17.57
CA MET A 9 -6.02 -2.60 16.26
C MET A 9 -4.82 -2.50 15.31
N GLY A 10 -4.63 -3.55 14.49
CA GLY A 10 -3.76 -3.49 13.33
C GLY A 10 -4.29 -2.50 12.28
N VAL A 11 -3.39 -1.90 11.50
CA VAL A 11 -3.74 -0.99 10.41
C VAL A 11 -3.15 -1.53 9.11
N LEU A 12 -4.02 -1.88 8.17
CA LEU A 12 -3.67 -2.20 6.79
C LEU A 12 -3.77 -0.90 5.96
N THR A 13 -2.65 -0.43 5.42
CA THR A 13 -2.64 0.73 4.52
C THR A 13 -2.70 0.23 3.08
N GLU A 14 -3.83 0.39 2.41
CA GLU A 14 -3.97 -0.03 1.01
C GLU A 14 -3.55 1.07 0.03
N VAL A 15 -2.84 0.69 -1.04
CA VAL A 15 -2.36 1.59 -2.09
C VAL A 15 -2.69 1.01 -3.48
N SER A 16 -2.95 1.88 -4.44
CA SER A 16 -3.40 1.55 -5.80
C SER A 16 -2.57 2.22 -6.89
N ASN A 17 -1.71 3.18 -6.55
CA ASN A 17 -0.75 3.81 -7.46
C ASN A 17 0.59 4.09 -6.74
N GLU A 18 1.60 4.53 -7.49
CA GLU A 18 2.96 4.75 -7.00
C GLU A 18 3.05 5.92 -6.00
N GLU A 19 2.32 7.01 -6.25
CA GLU A 19 2.26 8.16 -5.34
C GLU A 19 1.70 7.79 -3.95
N GLU A 20 0.68 6.93 -3.91
CA GLU A 20 0.14 6.39 -2.67
C GLU A 20 1.13 5.48 -1.95
N LEU A 21 1.89 4.67 -2.69
CA LEU A 21 2.96 3.84 -2.15
C LEU A 21 4.00 4.73 -1.47
N GLU A 22 4.56 5.72 -2.17
CA GLU A 22 5.54 6.67 -1.64
C GLU A 22 5.06 7.35 -0.35
N ARG A 23 3.80 7.80 -0.34
CA ARG A 23 3.17 8.38 0.85
C ARG A 23 3.08 7.37 2.00
N ALA A 24 2.73 6.12 1.73
CA ALA A 24 2.70 5.08 2.75
C ALA A 24 4.10 4.82 3.36
N ILE A 25 5.16 4.89 2.54
CA ILE A 25 6.55 4.81 3.01
C ILE A 25 6.90 6.01 3.91
N ALA A 26 6.63 7.23 3.42
CA ALA A 26 6.91 8.46 4.16
C ALA A 26 6.17 8.50 5.51
N LEU A 27 4.96 7.94 5.57
CA LEU A 27 4.15 7.81 6.78
C LEU A 27 4.58 6.64 7.68
N LYS A 28 5.56 5.83 7.27
CA LYS A 28 6.05 4.64 7.98
C LYS A 28 4.93 3.65 8.29
N ALA A 29 4.08 3.38 7.29
CA ALA A 29 3.06 2.35 7.39
C ALA A 29 3.71 1.00 7.74
N LYS A 30 3.22 0.34 8.79
CA LYS A 30 3.77 -0.95 9.24
C LYS A 30 3.41 -2.11 8.30
N VAL A 31 2.22 -2.05 7.70
CA VAL A 31 1.70 -3.04 6.76
C VAL A 31 1.07 -2.29 5.60
N VAL A 32 1.53 -2.57 4.40
CA VAL A 32 1.02 -1.98 3.14
C VAL A 32 0.43 -3.10 2.29
N GLY A 33 -0.83 -2.93 1.88
CA GLY A 33 -1.50 -3.80 0.91
C GLY A 33 -1.49 -3.14 -0.47
N ILE A 34 -1.09 -3.88 -1.50
CA ILE A 34 -1.16 -3.39 -2.89
C ILE A 34 -2.47 -3.88 -3.50
N ASN A 35 -3.36 -2.94 -3.84
CA ASN A 35 -4.59 -3.25 -4.53
C ASN A 35 -4.32 -3.29 -6.04
N ASN A 36 -4.40 -4.49 -6.61
CA ASN A 36 -4.24 -4.70 -8.05
C ASN A 36 -5.43 -4.14 -8.86
N ARG A 37 -6.52 -3.71 -8.20
CA ARG A 37 -7.64 -3.00 -8.82
C ARG A 37 -7.54 -1.52 -8.53
N ASP A 38 -7.56 -0.68 -9.56
CA ASP A 38 -7.82 0.74 -9.36
C ASP A 38 -9.34 0.94 -9.21
N LEU A 39 -9.77 1.49 -8.07
CA LEU A 39 -11.19 1.70 -7.78
C LEU A 39 -11.77 2.94 -8.47
N ARG A 40 -10.93 3.79 -9.07
CA ARG A 40 -11.34 4.98 -9.83
C ARG A 40 -11.95 4.62 -11.17
N ASP A 41 -11.42 3.57 -11.81
CA ASP A 41 -11.79 3.14 -13.16
C ASP A 41 -12.09 1.63 -13.28
N MET A 42 -11.94 0.88 -12.17
CA MET A 42 -12.15 -0.56 -12.09
C MET A 42 -11.16 -1.42 -12.90
N SER A 43 -10.08 -0.82 -13.43
CA SER A 43 -9.01 -1.54 -14.10
C SER A 43 -8.29 -2.50 -13.14
N ILE A 44 -7.74 -3.58 -13.68
CA ILE A 44 -7.00 -4.58 -12.91
C ILE A 44 -5.63 -4.80 -13.55
N ASP A 45 -4.57 -4.63 -12.77
CA ASP A 45 -3.20 -4.96 -13.15
C ASP A 45 -2.59 -5.93 -12.12
N LEU A 46 -2.44 -7.19 -12.52
CA LEU A 46 -1.88 -8.25 -11.69
C LEU A 46 -0.36 -8.12 -11.48
N ASN A 47 0.33 -7.33 -12.30
CA ASN A 47 1.79 -7.16 -12.21
C ASN A 47 2.19 -6.14 -11.14
N ARG A 48 1.28 -5.25 -10.74
CA ARG A 48 1.52 -4.16 -9.79
C ARG A 48 2.19 -4.64 -8.50
N THR A 49 1.61 -5.65 -7.85
CA THR A 49 2.16 -6.23 -6.63
C THR A 49 3.59 -6.77 -6.82
N ALA A 50 3.84 -7.51 -7.91
CA ALA A 50 5.14 -8.11 -8.16
C ALA A 50 6.20 -7.06 -8.48
N SER A 51 5.86 -6.03 -9.24
CA SER A 51 6.76 -4.94 -9.62
C SER A 51 7.19 -4.10 -8.41
N TRP A 52 6.25 -3.68 -7.57
CA TRP A 52 6.59 -2.83 -6.41
C TRP A 52 7.27 -3.62 -5.29
N ARG A 53 6.90 -4.89 -5.08
CA ARG A 53 7.63 -5.76 -4.15
C ARG A 53 9.10 -5.92 -4.54
N ARG A 54 9.39 -6.09 -5.85
CA ARG A 54 10.76 -6.20 -6.34
C ARG A 54 11.54 -4.91 -6.12
N ALA A 55 10.96 -3.76 -6.47
CA ALA A 55 11.57 -2.45 -6.23
C ALA A 55 11.91 -2.26 -4.75
N TRP A 56 11.01 -2.68 -3.85
CA TRP A 56 11.23 -2.62 -2.40
C TRP A 56 12.34 -3.53 -1.86
N ILE A 57 12.43 -4.79 -2.32
CA ILE A 57 13.46 -5.73 -1.85
C ILE A 57 14.87 -5.30 -2.32
N MET A 58 14.95 -4.54 -3.40
CA MET A 58 16.21 -4.08 -3.98
C MET A 58 16.73 -2.75 -3.39
N MET A 59 15.95 -2.09 -2.53
CA MET A 59 16.33 -0.88 -1.78
C MET A 59 16.83 -1.23 -0.38
#